data_AF-A0AB33KYK4-F1
#
_entry.id   AF-A0AB33KYK4-F1
#
_cell.length_a   1.000
_cell.length_b   1.000
_cell.length_c   1.000
_cell.angle_alpha   90.00
_cell.angle_beta   90.00
_cell.angle_gamma   90.00
#
_symmetry.space_group_name_H-M   'P 1'
#
loop_
_entity.id
_entity.type
_entity.pdbx_description
1 polymer ?
#
loop_
_entity_poly.entity_id
_entity_poly.type
_entity_poly.pdbx_seq_one_letter_code
_entity_poly.pdbx_strand_id
1 'polypeptide(L)'
;MFFNKKIKTTLTEFLTEIKSGNENILGILGLKESSFNNVSYDQILENPADIASGVIGVKTKFNTKAFDLFDNILLKEIDNGDLKHIFYTTTRDFNKINSIAETIYSVLETGYFDAEVPSSFKDKEKLRNFTKGIFGQDEEIMNLWLIDNITVLLQYRSQPMFEFSLFVTKNKEKDIDRKSRIKGNITELLKTDIDSIFLEQEDSKTENIEDDGTISFVRYYYELTPTELNVFDQLEIQQGGNEKDHTFHKGTNLTFTSSKDIPLTDMVEIAEKLIKMYGADNGGTEELEIHELDLLEERKNWTGRSWGFNEVHGIYDVDNPNEQSTYSVWLSYDEYGFGFTLSIIGYHYLREYFVAE
;
A
#
# COMPACT_ATOMS: atom_id res chain seq x y z
N MET A 1 -27.68 36.68 -3.58
CA MET A 1 -27.47 36.06 -2.25
C MET A 1 -27.61 34.56 -2.41
N PHE A 2 -26.50 33.84 -2.58
CA PHE A 2 -26.51 32.37 -2.53
C PHE A 2 -26.37 31.98 -1.06
N PHE A 3 -27.44 31.43 -0.47
CA PHE A 3 -27.38 30.89 0.87
C PHE A 3 -26.64 29.55 0.80
N ASN A 4 -25.41 29.48 1.34
CA ASN A 4 -24.68 28.22 1.47
C ASN A 4 -25.49 27.28 2.35
N LYS A 5 -25.91 26.14 1.79
CA LYS A 5 -26.64 25.13 2.54
C LYS A 5 -25.64 24.45 3.47
N LYS A 6 -25.88 24.51 4.78
CA LYS A 6 -25.03 23.88 5.80
C LYS A 6 -25.52 22.46 6.09
N ILE A 7 -24.59 21.49 6.09
CA ILE A 7 -24.85 20.14 6.57
C ILE A 7 -25.02 20.19 8.10
N LYS A 8 -26.07 19.52 8.60
CA LYS A 8 -26.39 19.55 10.04
C LYS A 8 -25.47 18.65 10.86
N THR A 9 -25.08 17.51 10.31
CA THR A 9 -24.19 16.54 10.93
C THR A 9 -22.84 17.20 11.25
N THR A 10 -22.42 17.10 12.50
CA THR A 10 -21.11 17.57 12.95
C THR A 10 -20.01 16.59 12.54
N LEU A 11 -18.75 17.04 12.57
CA LEU A 11 -17.62 16.15 12.27
C LEU A 11 -17.51 15.01 13.28
N THR A 12 -17.73 15.29 14.57
CA THR A 12 -17.71 14.27 15.63
C THR A 12 -18.77 13.20 15.41
N GLU A 13 -20.02 13.58 15.11
CA GLU A 13 -21.09 12.62 14.80
C GLU A 13 -20.74 11.79 13.56
N PHE A 14 -20.25 12.44 12.51
CA PHE A 14 -19.86 11.78 11.27
C PHE A 14 -18.78 10.72 11.48
N LEU A 15 -17.70 11.06 12.19
CA LEU A 15 -16.60 10.14 12.46
C LEU A 15 -17.00 9.03 13.44
N THR A 16 -17.91 9.30 14.37
CA THR A 16 -18.40 8.29 15.32
C THR A 16 -19.21 7.22 14.59
N GLU A 17 -20.08 7.61 13.65
CA GLU A 17 -20.84 6.68 12.81
C GLU A 17 -19.92 5.83 11.91
N ILE A 18 -18.90 6.44 11.31
CA ILE A 18 -17.89 5.71 10.54
C ILE A 18 -17.15 4.70 11.44
N LYS A 19 -16.68 5.13 12.62
CA LYS A 19 -15.98 4.25 13.58
C LYS A 19 -16.85 3.10 14.08
N SER A 20 -18.18 3.24 14.04
CA SER A 20 -19.13 2.17 14.39
C SER A 20 -19.48 1.23 13.22
N GLY A 21 -18.83 1.36 12.07
CA GLY A 21 -19.06 0.53 10.88
C GLY A 21 -20.19 0.99 9.96
N ASN A 22 -20.68 2.23 10.09
CA ASN A 22 -21.69 2.76 9.16
C ASN A 22 -21.02 3.24 7.86
N GLU A 23 -21.16 2.45 6.80
CA GLU A 23 -20.55 2.73 5.50
C GLU A 23 -21.35 3.71 4.63
N ASN A 24 -22.57 4.10 5.03
CA ASN A 24 -23.42 4.98 4.23
C ASN A 24 -23.08 6.46 4.46
N ILE A 25 -21.94 6.89 3.91
CA ILE A 25 -21.38 8.24 4.07
C ILE A 25 -22.42 9.35 3.74
N LEU A 26 -23.12 9.22 2.61
CA LEU A 26 -24.16 10.20 2.24
C LEU A 26 -25.34 10.19 3.21
N GLY A 27 -25.75 9.01 3.69
CA GLY A 27 -26.80 8.84 4.69
C GLY A 27 -26.47 9.55 6.00
N ILE A 28 -25.25 9.38 6.52
CA ILE A 28 -24.76 10.03 7.75
C ILE A 28 -24.81 11.56 7.61
N LEU A 29 -24.48 12.08 6.42
CA LEU A 29 -24.52 13.51 6.12
C LEU A 29 -25.93 14.04 5.82
N GLY A 30 -26.95 13.17 5.80
CA GLY A 30 -28.30 13.54 5.38
C GLY A 30 -28.39 14.01 3.93
N LEU A 31 -27.46 13.55 3.09
CA LEU A 31 -27.40 13.85 1.66
C LEU A 31 -28.00 12.70 0.85
N LYS A 32 -28.45 13.03 -0.35
CA LYS A 32 -28.85 12.07 -1.37
C LYS A 32 -27.97 12.25 -2.59
N GLU A 33 -27.63 11.16 -3.24
CA GLU A 33 -26.81 11.16 -4.45
C GLU A 33 -27.43 12.01 -5.58
N SER A 34 -28.77 11.97 -5.71
CA SER A 34 -29.54 12.82 -6.64
C SER A 34 -29.41 14.33 -6.41
N SER A 35 -28.74 14.75 -5.34
CA SER A 35 -28.47 16.16 -5.05
C SER A 35 -27.09 16.64 -5.53
N PHE A 36 -26.33 15.78 -6.21
CA PHE A 36 -25.05 16.07 -6.84
C PHE A 36 -25.23 16.24 -8.36
N ASN A 37 -24.34 17.03 -8.97
CA ASN A 37 -24.26 17.17 -10.41
C ASN A 37 -23.25 16.17 -10.95
N ASN A 38 -23.62 15.43 -12.00
CA ASN A 38 -22.68 14.55 -12.69
C ASN A 38 -21.72 15.40 -13.53
N VAL A 39 -20.43 15.06 -13.47
CA VAL A 39 -19.39 15.56 -14.37
C VAL A 39 -19.43 14.71 -15.63
N SER A 40 -19.21 15.32 -16.82
CA SER A 40 -19.19 14.54 -18.05
C SER A 40 -17.92 13.69 -18.15
N TYR A 41 -17.97 12.62 -18.95
CA TYR A 41 -16.80 11.78 -19.20
C TYR A 41 -15.64 12.58 -19.81
N ASP A 42 -15.94 13.48 -20.77
CA ASP A 42 -14.93 14.36 -21.38
C ASP A 42 -14.19 15.21 -20.33
N GLN A 43 -14.91 15.73 -19.32
CA GLN A 43 -14.31 16.51 -18.24
C GLN A 43 -13.46 15.66 -17.29
N ILE A 44 -13.77 14.37 -17.14
CA ILE A 44 -12.93 13.44 -16.38
C ILE A 44 -11.62 13.19 -17.14
N LEU A 45 -11.70 13.03 -18.47
CA LEU A 45 -10.53 12.85 -19.33
C LEU A 45 -9.60 14.08 -19.38
N GLU A 46 -10.10 15.26 -19.03
CA GLU A 46 -9.29 16.48 -18.94
C GLU A 46 -8.39 16.51 -17.68
N ASN A 47 -8.56 15.57 -16.73
CA ASN A 47 -7.77 15.49 -15.52
C ASN A 47 -6.88 14.22 -15.50
N PRO A 48 -5.58 14.33 -15.86
CA PRO A 48 -4.67 13.18 -15.90
C PRO A 48 -4.60 12.40 -14.59
N ALA A 49 -4.71 13.07 -13.44
CA ALA A 49 -4.68 12.42 -12.14
C ALA A 49 -5.91 11.53 -11.91
N ASP A 50 -7.08 11.91 -12.46
CA ASP A 50 -8.29 11.09 -12.37
C ASP A 50 -8.20 9.86 -13.27
N ILE A 51 -7.60 10.00 -14.46
CA ILE A 51 -7.33 8.87 -15.35
C ILE A 51 -6.35 7.89 -14.69
N ALA A 52 -5.23 8.40 -14.18
CA ALA A 52 -4.21 7.57 -13.52
C ALA A 52 -4.75 6.85 -12.27
N SER A 53 -5.75 7.44 -11.61
CA SER A 53 -6.40 6.85 -10.43
C SER A 53 -7.61 5.97 -10.77
N GLY A 54 -7.83 5.59 -12.04
CA GLY A 54 -8.93 4.70 -12.44
C GLY A 54 -10.34 5.29 -12.27
N VAL A 55 -10.49 6.61 -12.24
CA VAL A 55 -11.78 7.26 -11.97
C VAL A 55 -12.72 7.10 -13.17
N ILE A 56 -13.83 6.40 -12.97
CA ILE A 56 -14.86 6.17 -13.99
C ILE A 56 -16.09 7.07 -13.84
N GLY A 57 -16.25 7.71 -12.68
CA GLY A 57 -17.39 8.59 -12.42
C GLY A 57 -17.06 9.68 -11.41
N VAL A 58 -17.52 10.90 -11.68
CA VAL A 58 -17.37 12.05 -10.76
C VAL A 58 -18.70 12.77 -10.58
N LYS A 59 -19.08 13.01 -9.32
CA LYS A 59 -20.26 13.79 -8.94
C LYS A 59 -19.84 14.92 -8.02
N THR A 60 -20.39 16.12 -8.24
CA THR A 60 -19.97 17.33 -7.51
C THR A 60 -21.15 18.01 -6.83
N LYS A 61 -20.87 18.58 -5.66
CA LYS A 61 -21.81 19.41 -4.92
C LYS A 61 -21.05 20.57 -4.28
N PHE A 62 -21.09 21.71 -4.96
CA PHE A 62 -20.43 22.94 -4.53
C PHE A 62 -21.34 23.80 -3.64
N ASN A 63 -20.74 24.77 -2.94
CA ASN A 63 -21.41 25.72 -2.06
C ASN A 63 -22.26 25.07 -0.95
N THR A 64 -21.88 23.86 -0.53
CA THR A 64 -22.52 23.12 0.56
C THR A 64 -21.50 22.95 1.67
N LYS A 65 -21.73 23.63 2.80
CA LYS A 65 -20.76 23.66 3.89
C LYS A 65 -20.90 22.42 4.78
N ALA A 66 -19.94 21.51 4.67
CA ALA A 66 -19.72 20.37 5.55
C ALA A 66 -18.77 20.75 6.70
N PHE A 67 -19.07 20.29 7.92
CA PHE A 67 -18.21 20.46 9.10
C PHE A 67 -17.76 21.90 9.37
N ASP A 68 -18.61 22.87 9.03
CA ASP A 68 -18.36 24.32 9.15
C ASP A 68 -17.16 24.89 8.36
N LEU A 69 -16.49 24.06 7.56
CA LEU A 69 -15.28 24.45 6.83
C LEU A 69 -15.36 24.12 5.34
N PHE A 70 -15.53 22.85 5.00
CA PHE A 70 -15.45 22.39 3.62
C PHE A 70 -16.69 22.81 2.84
N ASP A 71 -16.52 23.58 1.77
CA ASP A 71 -17.63 24.13 0.98
C ASP A 71 -17.87 23.38 -0.34
N ASN A 72 -17.01 22.41 -0.65
CA ASN A 72 -17.11 21.59 -1.84
C ASN A 72 -17.04 20.11 -1.49
N ILE A 73 -17.90 19.32 -2.13
CA ILE A 73 -17.98 17.88 -1.97
C ILE A 73 -17.89 17.23 -3.34
N LEU A 74 -16.97 16.28 -3.53
CA LEU A 74 -16.95 15.38 -4.68
C LEU A 74 -17.19 13.94 -4.25
N LEU A 75 -17.77 13.17 -5.15
CA LEU A 75 -17.83 11.72 -5.12
C LEU A 75 -17.07 11.23 -6.34
N LYS A 76 -16.10 10.34 -6.15
CA LYS A 76 -15.38 9.66 -7.24
C LYS A 76 -15.63 8.16 -7.13
N GLU A 77 -16.09 7.58 -8.22
CA GLU A 77 -16.21 6.14 -8.41
C GLU A 77 -15.00 5.65 -9.19
N ILE A 78 -14.29 4.68 -8.64
CA ILE A 78 -13.09 4.09 -9.22
C ILE A 78 -13.49 2.76 -9.88
N ASP A 79 -12.83 2.38 -10.97
CA ASP A 79 -13.06 1.14 -11.71
C ASP A 79 -12.94 -0.14 -10.85
N ASN A 80 -12.06 -0.13 -9.85
CA ASN A 80 -11.91 -1.18 -8.86
C ASN A 80 -13.14 -1.32 -7.92
N GLY A 81 -14.09 -0.37 -7.99
CA GLY A 81 -15.33 -0.33 -7.22
C GLY A 81 -15.26 0.48 -5.92
N ASP A 82 -14.13 1.13 -5.64
CA ASP A 82 -13.98 2.04 -4.51
C ASP A 82 -14.82 3.31 -4.71
N LEU A 83 -15.33 3.83 -3.60
CA LEU A 83 -16.09 5.08 -3.59
C LEU A 83 -15.43 6.11 -2.68
N LYS A 84 -14.85 7.14 -3.30
CA LYS A 84 -14.11 8.20 -2.61
C LYS A 84 -14.97 9.45 -2.44
N HIS A 85 -15.23 9.82 -1.19
CA HIS A 85 -15.90 11.05 -0.81
C HIS A 85 -14.86 12.10 -0.44
N ILE A 86 -14.89 13.25 -1.11
CA ILE A 86 -13.88 14.29 -0.98
C ILE A 86 -14.55 15.56 -0.48
N PHE A 87 -14.18 16.03 0.70
CA PHE A 87 -14.59 17.33 1.24
C PHE A 87 -13.38 18.25 1.17
N TYR A 88 -13.49 19.38 0.47
CA TYR A 88 -12.35 20.28 0.31
C TYR A 88 -12.75 21.75 0.32
N THR A 89 -11.77 22.58 0.63
CA THR A 89 -11.86 24.03 0.56
C THR A 89 -10.47 24.64 0.39
N THR A 90 -10.40 25.92 0.05
CA THR A 90 -9.15 26.69 0.09
C THR A 90 -9.16 27.58 1.33
N THR A 91 -8.22 27.36 2.25
CA THR A 91 -8.19 28.11 3.51
C THR A 91 -6.77 28.31 4.04
N ARG A 92 -6.51 29.48 4.63
CA ARG A 92 -5.28 29.80 5.37
C ARG A 92 -5.52 29.91 6.87
N ASP A 93 -6.72 29.56 7.33
CA ASP A 93 -7.12 29.71 8.73
C ASP A 93 -6.57 28.56 9.57
N PHE A 94 -5.41 28.78 10.19
CA PHE A 94 -4.76 27.83 11.09
C PHE A 94 -5.71 27.27 12.16
N ASN A 95 -6.55 28.11 12.77
CA ASN A 95 -7.40 27.67 13.87
C ASN A 95 -8.48 26.70 13.38
N LYS A 96 -9.06 26.95 12.21
CA LYS A 96 -10.05 26.03 11.63
C LYS A 96 -9.42 24.71 11.20
N ILE A 97 -8.28 24.76 10.51
CA ILE A 97 -7.55 23.55 10.10
C ILE A 97 -7.19 22.72 11.33
N ASN A 98 -6.60 23.37 12.34
CA ASN A 98 -6.22 22.73 13.59
C ASN A 98 -7.44 22.13 14.33
N SER A 99 -8.56 22.85 14.38
CA SER A 99 -9.78 22.36 15.04
C SER A 99 -10.35 21.10 14.38
N ILE A 100 -10.31 21.03 13.05
CA ILE A 100 -10.73 19.83 12.31
C ILE A 100 -9.80 18.66 12.63
N ALA A 101 -8.48 18.88 12.56
CA ALA A 101 -7.49 17.84 12.88
C ALA A 101 -7.65 17.31 14.31
N GLU A 102 -7.74 18.19 15.32
CA GLU A 102 -7.94 17.80 16.73
C GLU A 102 -9.26 17.04 16.95
N THR A 103 -10.32 17.42 16.23
CA THR A 103 -11.59 16.69 16.30
C THR A 103 -11.42 15.27 15.76
N ILE A 104 -10.73 15.10 14.63
CA ILE A 104 -10.46 13.77 14.07
C ILE A 104 -9.63 12.93 15.05
N TYR A 105 -8.53 13.48 15.58
CA TYR A 105 -7.69 12.81 16.57
C TYR A 105 -8.46 12.38 17.82
N SER A 106 -9.42 13.19 18.28
CA SER A 106 -10.21 12.88 19.47
C SER A 106 -11.17 11.69 19.28
N VAL A 107 -11.58 11.39 18.04
CA VAL A 107 -12.55 10.33 17.73
C VAL A 107 -11.84 9.07 17.20
N LEU A 108 -10.92 9.26 16.25
CA LEU A 108 -10.20 8.19 15.56
C LEU A 108 -8.83 7.88 16.17
N GLU A 109 -8.46 8.55 17.26
CA GLU A 109 -7.15 8.42 17.91
C GLU A 109 -6.01 8.84 16.97
N THR A 110 -4.78 8.42 17.28
CA THR A 110 -3.61 8.80 16.47
C THR A 110 -3.60 8.00 15.19
N GLY A 111 -3.80 8.68 14.05
CA GLY A 111 -3.66 8.08 12.73
C GLY A 111 -2.21 7.79 12.37
N TYR A 112 -2.05 7.00 11.31
CA TYR A 112 -0.78 6.78 10.63
C TYR A 112 -0.33 8.07 9.94
N PHE A 113 0.98 8.21 9.79
CA PHE A 113 1.60 9.22 8.95
C PHE A 113 2.76 8.56 8.22
N ASP A 114 3.00 8.99 7.00
CA ASP A 114 4.14 8.54 6.23
C ASP A 114 5.43 9.02 6.91
N ALA A 115 6.35 8.10 7.20
CA ALA A 115 7.63 8.42 7.81
C ALA A 115 8.56 9.15 6.82
N GLU A 116 8.36 8.96 5.50
CA GLU A 116 9.11 9.58 4.42
C GLU A 116 8.59 10.98 4.09
N VAL A 117 7.32 11.26 4.41
CA VAL A 117 6.69 12.59 4.34
C VAL A 117 6.31 13.06 5.75
N PRO A 118 7.27 13.47 6.61
CA PRO A 118 7.12 13.53 8.07
C PRO A 118 6.22 14.67 8.59
N SER A 119 5.41 15.27 7.73
CA SER A 119 4.55 16.41 8.02
C SER A 119 3.19 15.95 8.54
N SER A 120 3.07 15.79 9.86
CA SER A 120 1.79 15.50 10.51
C SER A 120 1.08 16.77 10.99
N PHE A 121 -0.26 16.73 11.09
CA PHE A 121 -1.04 17.80 11.74
C PHE A 121 -0.74 17.98 13.23
N LYS A 122 0.05 17.09 13.84
CA LYS A 122 0.61 17.28 15.18
C LYS A 122 1.72 18.34 15.23
N ASP A 123 2.44 18.58 14.12
CA ASP A 123 3.43 19.65 14.03
C ASP A 123 2.74 21.01 13.83
N LYS A 124 2.39 21.65 14.95
CA LYS A 124 1.68 22.93 14.95
C LYS A 124 2.52 24.07 14.39
N GLU A 125 3.85 23.99 14.48
CA GLU A 125 4.73 25.02 13.94
C GLU A 125 4.77 24.92 12.42
N LYS A 126 4.98 23.72 11.88
CA LYS A 126 4.95 23.47 10.44
C LYS A 126 3.59 23.84 9.85
N LEU A 127 2.49 23.42 10.47
CA LEU A 127 1.14 23.81 10.02
C LEU A 127 0.94 25.33 10.03
N ARG A 128 1.44 26.02 11.06
CA ARG A 128 1.38 27.49 11.13
C ARG A 128 2.23 28.15 10.04
N ASN A 129 3.42 27.64 9.75
CA ASN A 129 4.28 28.14 8.68
C ASN A 129 3.61 27.91 7.32
N PHE A 130 3.03 26.74 7.12
CA PHE A 130 2.31 26.38 5.91
C PHE A 130 1.15 27.33 5.62
N THR A 131 0.29 27.62 6.62
CA THR A 131 -0.81 28.59 6.48
C THR A 131 -0.34 30.02 6.17
N LYS A 132 0.88 30.37 6.57
CA LYS A 132 1.52 31.65 6.23
C LYS A 132 2.15 31.68 4.83
N GLY A 133 2.21 30.55 4.13
CA GLY A 133 2.89 30.44 2.83
C GLY A 133 4.40 30.22 2.94
N ILE A 134 4.86 29.69 4.08
CA ILE A 134 6.25 29.36 4.34
C ILE A 134 6.37 27.83 4.27
N PHE A 135 6.65 27.32 3.07
CA PHE A 135 6.76 25.90 2.75
C PHE A 135 7.74 25.69 1.58
N GLY A 136 8.33 24.50 1.48
CA GLY A 136 9.08 24.03 0.31
C GLY A 136 8.20 23.75 -0.92
N GLN A 137 8.82 23.40 -2.04
CA GLN A 137 8.10 23.04 -3.25
C GLN A 137 7.33 21.73 -3.03
N ASP A 138 6.05 21.71 -3.42
CA ASP A 138 5.15 20.55 -3.34
C ASP A 138 5.03 19.92 -1.94
N GLU A 139 5.26 20.72 -0.89
CA GLU A 139 5.03 20.28 0.48
C GLU A 139 3.55 19.97 0.74
N GLU A 140 3.33 18.97 1.57
CA GLU A 140 2.03 18.60 2.12
C GLU A 140 2.12 18.23 3.59
N ILE A 141 0.98 18.32 4.29
CA ILE A 141 0.75 17.82 5.64
C ILE A 141 -0.38 16.81 5.56
N MET A 142 -0.16 15.58 6.04
CA MET A 142 -1.16 14.53 5.93
C MET A 142 -1.26 13.65 7.18
N ASN A 143 -2.43 13.05 7.36
CA ASN A 143 -2.66 11.96 8.31
C ASN A 143 -3.70 10.98 7.75
N LEU A 144 -3.44 9.69 7.97
CA LEU A 144 -4.24 8.58 7.46
C LEU A 144 -4.83 7.76 8.62
N TRP A 145 -6.07 7.33 8.51
CA TRP A 145 -6.70 6.37 9.42
C TRP A 145 -7.34 5.25 8.60
N LEU A 146 -7.17 4.02 9.06
CA LEU A 146 -7.78 2.83 8.48
C LEU A 146 -8.79 2.29 9.50
N ILE A 147 -10.05 2.18 9.08
CA ILE A 147 -11.18 1.72 9.90
C ILE A 147 -11.92 0.66 9.08
N ASP A 148 -11.62 -0.61 9.33
CA ASP A 148 -12.13 -1.74 8.52
C ASP A 148 -11.89 -1.49 7.01
N ASN A 149 -12.95 -1.44 6.20
CA ASN A 149 -12.89 -1.14 4.78
C ASN A 149 -12.97 0.36 4.44
N ILE A 150 -12.88 1.26 5.43
CA ILE A 150 -12.93 2.71 5.23
C ILE A 150 -11.56 3.33 5.50
N THR A 151 -11.06 4.08 4.52
CA THR A 151 -9.86 4.90 4.64
C THR A 151 -10.24 6.36 4.84
N VAL A 152 -9.76 6.99 5.90
CA VAL A 152 -9.90 8.43 6.14
C VAL A 152 -8.54 9.09 5.97
N LEU A 153 -8.41 10.07 5.07
CA LEU A 153 -7.19 10.83 4.85
C LEU A 153 -7.49 12.32 5.04
N LEU A 154 -6.74 12.98 5.91
CA LEU A 154 -6.72 14.43 6.03
C LEU A 154 -5.46 14.96 5.37
N GLN A 155 -5.58 15.95 4.49
CA GLN A 155 -4.48 16.51 3.72
C GLN A 155 -4.56 18.04 3.67
N TYR A 156 -3.40 18.70 3.72
CA TYR A 156 -3.23 20.11 3.44
C TYR A 156 -2.03 20.31 2.54
N ARG A 157 -2.25 20.87 1.34
CA ARG A 157 -1.25 20.86 0.25
C ARG A 157 -0.93 22.26 -0.28
N SER A 158 0.30 22.41 -0.75
CA SER A 158 0.84 23.65 -1.32
C SER A 158 0.47 23.81 -2.79
N GLN A 159 0.11 22.70 -3.45
CA GLN A 159 -0.44 22.65 -4.79
C GLN A 159 -1.64 21.67 -4.87
N PRO A 160 -2.84 22.13 -5.30
CA PRO A 160 -3.22 23.53 -5.47
C PRO A 160 -3.12 24.30 -4.13
N MET A 161 -2.72 25.58 -4.20
CA MET A 161 -2.36 26.38 -3.01
C MET A 161 -3.45 26.39 -1.93
N PHE A 162 -3.04 26.04 -0.71
CA PHE A 162 -3.86 26.11 0.50
C PHE A 162 -5.13 25.27 0.43
N GLU A 163 -5.11 24.20 -0.38
CA GLU A 163 -6.20 23.26 -0.41
C GLU A 163 -6.15 22.37 0.82
N PHE A 164 -7.23 22.41 1.59
CA PHE A 164 -7.45 21.56 2.75
C PHE A 164 -8.57 20.57 2.45
N SER A 165 -8.24 19.29 2.56
CA SER A 165 -9.07 18.20 2.06
C SER A 165 -9.21 17.08 3.09
N LEU A 166 -10.42 16.57 3.23
CA LEU A 166 -10.76 15.36 3.96
C LEU A 166 -11.30 14.35 2.95
N PHE A 167 -10.63 13.22 2.83
CA PHE A 167 -11.04 12.10 1.99
C PHE A 167 -11.60 11.00 2.88
N VAL A 168 -12.70 10.40 2.46
CA VAL A 168 -13.29 9.21 3.05
C VAL A 168 -13.55 8.23 1.91
N THR A 169 -12.67 7.23 1.79
CA THR A 169 -12.77 6.19 0.77
C THR A 169 -13.42 4.97 1.40
N LYS A 170 -14.54 4.53 0.83
CA LYS A 170 -15.05 3.19 1.06
C LYS A 170 -14.34 2.28 0.06
N ASN A 171 -13.48 1.42 0.58
CA ASN A 171 -12.80 0.43 -0.24
C ASN A 171 -13.76 -0.73 -0.49
N LYS A 172 -13.84 -1.19 -1.74
CA LYS A 172 -14.58 -2.40 -2.06
C LYS A 172 -13.80 -3.58 -1.45
N GLU A 173 -14.51 -4.42 -0.72
CA GLU A 173 -13.95 -5.68 -0.26
C GLU A 173 -13.57 -6.50 -1.50
N LYS A 174 -12.27 -6.70 -1.70
CA LYS A 174 -11.76 -7.54 -2.79
C LYS A 174 -11.91 -8.99 -2.33
N ASP A 175 -12.67 -9.77 -3.07
CA ASP A 175 -12.80 -11.20 -2.82
C ASP A 175 -11.43 -11.86 -3.04
N ILE A 176 -10.79 -12.30 -1.96
CA ILE A 176 -9.50 -12.97 -2.07
C ILE A 176 -9.73 -14.34 -2.74
N ASP A 177 -9.06 -14.58 -3.87
CA ASP A 177 -9.17 -15.87 -4.55
C ASP A 177 -8.44 -16.97 -3.78
N ARG A 178 -9.17 -17.66 -2.91
CA ARG A 178 -8.68 -18.76 -2.08
C ARG A 178 -8.49 -20.08 -2.83
N LYS A 179 -8.70 -20.14 -4.16
CA LYS A 179 -8.48 -21.37 -4.93
C LYS A 179 -6.99 -21.77 -4.87
N SER A 180 -6.71 -23.04 -4.60
CA SER A 180 -5.36 -23.60 -4.71
C SER A 180 -4.76 -23.32 -6.09
N ARG A 181 -3.51 -22.85 -6.13
CA ARG A 181 -2.81 -22.63 -7.40
C ARG A 181 -2.27 -23.97 -7.88
N ILE A 182 -2.73 -24.39 -9.06
CA ILE A 182 -2.38 -25.68 -9.68
C ILE A 182 -1.48 -25.50 -10.91
N LYS A 183 -1.13 -24.26 -11.26
CA LYS A 183 -0.39 -23.92 -12.48
C LYS A 183 1.14 -23.87 -12.28
N GLY A 184 1.63 -24.40 -11.16
CA GLY A 184 3.03 -24.44 -10.80
C GLY A 184 3.39 -23.53 -9.63
N ASN A 185 4.64 -23.62 -9.20
CA ASN A 185 5.19 -22.83 -8.08
C ASN A 185 6.52 -22.13 -8.48
N ILE A 186 7.03 -21.26 -7.61
CA ILE A 186 8.19 -20.40 -7.89
C ILE A 186 9.43 -21.19 -8.30
N THR A 187 9.60 -22.43 -7.83
CA THR A 187 10.78 -23.25 -8.19
C THR A 187 10.79 -23.64 -9.65
N GLU A 188 9.64 -23.65 -10.33
CA GLU A 188 9.59 -23.86 -11.78
C GLU A 188 10.20 -22.69 -12.57
N LEU A 189 10.30 -21.51 -11.94
CA LEU A 189 10.93 -20.32 -12.53
C LEU A 189 12.40 -20.17 -12.16
N LEU A 190 12.82 -20.75 -11.03
CA LEU A 190 14.21 -20.68 -10.56
C LEU A 190 15.09 -21.66 -11.35
N LYS A 191 16.23 -21.16 -11.84
CA LYS A 191 17.24 -21.99 -12.52
C LYS A 191 18.25 -22.60 -11.55
N THR A 192 18.51 -21.89 -10.46
CA THR A 192 19.49 -22.24 -9.43
C THR A 192 18.90 -23.27 -8.49
N ASP A 193 19.66 -24.34 -8.29
CA ASP A 193 19.39 -25.30 -7.23
C ASP A 193 19.84 -24.72 -5.89
N ILE A 194 18.87 -24.23 -5.11
CA ILE A 194 19.11 -23.60 -3.81
C ILE A 194 19.70 -24.60 -2.81
N ASP A 195 19.38 -25.90 -2.91
CA ASP A 195 19.98 -26.92 -2.04
C ASP A 195 21.49 -27.02 -2.32
N SER A 196 21.86 -27.03 -3.60
CA SER A 196 23.26 -27.11 -4.01
C SER A 196 24.04 -25.85 -3.65
N ILE A 197 23.54 -24.66 -3.96
CA ILE A 197 24.26 -23.40 -3.66
C ILE A 197 24.47 -23.22 -2.15
N PHE A 198 23.51 -23.67 -1.33
CA PHE A 198 23.62 -23.53 0.12
C PHE A 198 24.62 -24.51 0.75
N LEU A 199 25.03 -25.55 0.03
CA LEU A 199 26.15 -26.42 0.42
C LEU A 199 27.52 -25.82 0.05
N GLU A 200 27.55 -24.86 -0.87
CA GLU A 200 28.77 -24.16 -1.26
C GLU A 200 29.18 -23.11 -0.21
N GLN A 201 30.46 -22.73 -0.29
CA GLN A 201 31.01 -21.65 0.50
C GLN A 201 30.44 -20.32 0.03
N GLU A 202 29.80 -19.58 0.94
CA GLU A 202 29.29 -18.24 0.67
C GLU A 202 30.39 -17.21 0.39
N ASP A 203 30.08 -16.19 -0.41
CA ASP A 203 30.97 -15.08 -0.72
C ASP A 203 31.20 -14.19 0.50
N SER A 204 30.15 -14.00 1.30
CA SER A 204 30.21 -13.33 2.58
C SER A 204 29.09 -13.79 3.52
N LYS A 205 29.29 -13.51 4.82
CA LYS A 205 28.35 -13.84 5.88
C LYS A 205 28.24 -12.67 6.85
N THR A 206 27.02 -12.35 7.30
CA THR A 206 26.77 -11.41 8.40
C THR A 206 25.93 -12.05 9.49
N GLU A 207 26.23 -11.73 10.75
CA GLU A 207 25.51 -12.23 11.92
C GLU A 207 24.79 -11.06 12.58
N ASN A 208 23.51 -11.23 12.92
CA ASN A 208 22.77 -10.26 13.72
C ASN A 208 22.84 -10.65 15.19
N ILE A 209 23.53 -9.84 15.98
CA ILE A 209 23.81 -10.09 17.40
C ILE A 209 22.94 -9.14 18.23
N GLU A 210 22.09 -9.70 19.08
CA GLU A 210 21.26 -8.97 20.05
C GLU A 210 22.11 -8.41 21.21
N ASP A 211 21.55 -7.49 22.00
CA ASP A 211 22.24 -6.83 23.13
C ASP A 211 22.80 -7.81 24.18
N ASP A 212 22.21 -9.00 24.30
CA ASP A 212 22.63 -10.05 25.23
C ASP A 212 23.70 -11.00 24.64
N GLY A 213 24.14 -10.76 23.40
CA GLY A 213 25.10 -11.57 22.67
C GLY A 213 24.50 -12.76 21.93
N THR A 214 23.18 -12.93 21.94
CA THR A 214 22.49 -13.99 21.19
C THR A 214 22.47 -13.64 19.70
N ILE A 215 22.82 -14.59 18.84
CA ILE A 215 22.66 -14.44 17.39
C ILE A 215 21.21 -14.78 17.04
N SER A 216 20.43 -13.79 16.61
CA SER A 216 19.02 -14.02 16.22
C SER A 216 18.90 -14.60 14.81
N PHE A 217 19.72 -14.13 13.86
CA PHE A 217 19.81 -14.71 12.52
C PHE A 217 21.17 -14.49 11.86
N VAL A 218 21.44 -15.26 10.82
CA VAL A 218 22.62 -15.16 9.96
C VAL A 218 22.18 -14.98 8.51
N ARG A 219 22.89 -14.12 7.77
CA ARG A 219 22.73 -13.93 6.33
C ARG A 219 23.95 -14.45 5.59
N TYR A 220 23.72 -15.23 4.54
CA TYR A 220 24.73 -15.79 3.66
C TYR A 220 24.52 -15.19 2.26
N TYR A 221 25.58 -14.73 1.62
CA TYR A 221 25.52 -14.03 0.33
C TYR A 221 26.20 -14.83 -0.77
N TYR A 222 25.56 -14.88 -1.93
CA TYR A 222 26.00 -15.63 -3.09
C TYR A 222 25.83 -14.83 -4.39
N GLU A 223 26.81 -14.88 -5.28
CA GLU A 223 26.69 -14.48 -6.67
C GLU A 223 26.06 -15.61 -7.52
N LEU A 224 25.11 -15.26 -8.37
CA LEU A 224 24.36 -16.21 -9.19
C LEU A 224 24.87 -16.22 -10.64
N THR A 225 25.36 -17.38 -11.09
CA THR A 225 25.77 -17.59 -12.49
C THR A 225 25.21 -18.92 -13.01
N PRO A 226 24.20 -18.92 -13.89
CA PRO A 226 23.56 -17.77 -14.55
C PRO A 226 22.63 -16.97 -13.61
N THR A 227 22.20 -15.79 -14.06
CA THR A 227 21.24 -14.96 -13.33
C THR A 227 19.85 -15.59 -13.27
N GLU A 228 19.19 -15.40 -12.12
CA GLU A 228 17.81 -15.79 -11.90
C GLU A 228 16.84 -14.83 -12.58
N LEU A 229 15.81 -15.41 -13.21
CA LEU A 229 14.83 -14.66 -14.01
C LEU A 229 15.45 -13.71 -15.06
N ASN A 230 16.71 -13.98 -15.44
CA ASN A 230 17.56 -13.17 -16.32
C ASN A 230 18.02 -11.81 -15.75
N VAL A 231 17.62 -11.42 -14.53
CA VAL A 231 17.96 -10.11 -13.96
C VAL A 231 18.68 -10.19 -12.62
N PHE A 232 18.37 -11.19 -11.79
CA PHE A 232 18.91 -11.27 -10.44
C PHE A 232 20.23 -12.03 -10.45
N ASP A 233 21.32 -11.35 -10.10
CA ASP A 233 22.68 -11.91 -10.04
C ASP A 233 23.17 -12.11 -8.60
N GLN A 234 22.34 -11.81 -7.60
CA GLN A 234 22.67 -11.94 -6.19
C GLN A 234 21.57 -12.67 -5.43
N LEU A 235 21.99 -13.52 -4.48
CA LEU A 235 21.12 -14.23 -3.55
C LEU A 235 21.61 -14.02 -2.12
N GLU A 236 20.73 -13.50 -1.26
CA GLU A 236 20.87 -13.54 0.19
C GLU A 236 19.99 -14.67 0.75
N ILE A 237 20.59 -15.53 1.58
CA ILE A 237 19.86 -16.54 2.36
C ILE A 237 19.95 -16.15 3.83
N GLN A 238 18.82 -15.80 4.43
CA GLN A 238 18.72 -15.49 5.86
C GLN A 238 18.08 -16.66 6.61
N GLN A 239 18.74 -17.15 7.67
CA GLN A 239 18.21 -18.20 8.56
C GLN A 239 18.33 -17.81 10.03
N GLY A 240 17.35 -18.26 10.83
CA GLY A 240 17.37 -18.08 12.28
C GLY A 240 18.45 -18.90 13.00
N GLY A 241 18.97 -18.35 14.09
CA GLY A 241 20.03 -18.95 14.90
C GLY A 241 21.43 -18.78 14.32
N ASN A 242 22.42 -19.49 14.88
CA ASN A 242 23.85 -19.28 14.62
C ASN A 242 24.49 -20.32 13.68
N GLU A 243 23.79 -21.42 13.39
CA GLU A 243 24.29 -22.51 12.54
C GLU A 243 23.43 -22.66 11.28
N LYS A 244 24.11 -22.89 10.16
CA LYS A 244 23.54 -23.16 8.84
C LYS A 244 22.68 -24.41 8.90
N ASP A 245 21.41 -24.30 8.52
CA ASP A 245 20.49 -25.42 8.45
C ASP A 245 20.20 -25.79 6.99
N HIS A 246 20.91 -26.80 6.51
CA HIS A 246 20.74 -27.32 5.15
C HIS A 246 19.42 -28.08 4.94
N THR A 247 18.64 -28.33 5.99
CA THR A 247 17.33 -28.99 5.87
C THR A 247 16.20 -28.01 5.56
N PHE A 248 16.44 -26.69 5.71
CA PHE A 248 15.43 -25.64 5.57
C PHE A 248 14.20 -25.85 6.49
N HIS A 249 14.35 -26.54 7.61
CA HIS A 249 13.30 -26.68 8.62
C HIS A 249 13.11 -25.40 9.42
N LYS A 250 14.18 -24.61 9.57
CA LYS A 250 14.12 -23.26 10.11
C LYS A 250 13.48 -22.29 9.12
N GLY A 251 12.82 -21.27 9.68
CA GLY A 251 12.38 -20.12 8.89
C GLY A 251 13.53 -19.55 8.07
N THR A 252 13.35 -19.50 6.75
CA THR A 252 14.37 -19.14 5.78
C THR A 252 13.81 -18.09 4.85
N ASN A 253 14.55 -16.99 4.64
CA ASN A 253 14.23 -16.01 3.62
C ASN A 253 15.29 -16.06 2.52
N LEU A 254 14.85 -16.21 1.28
CA LEU A 254 15.66 -16.10 0.08
C LEU A 254 15.36 -14.73 -0.55
N THR A 255 16.36 -13.87 -0.65
CA THR A 255 16.21 -12.54 -1.25
C THR A 255 17.07 -12.47 -2.50
N PHE A 256 16.43 -12.32 -3.66
CA PHE A 256 17.08 -12.17 -4.95
C PHE A 256 17.15 -10.70 -5.34
N THR A 257 18.35 -10.22 -5.61
CA THR A 257 18.63 -8.82 -5.99
C THR A 257 19.50 -8.76 -7.23
N SER A 258 19.61 -7.56 -7.81
CA SER A 258 20.50 -7.30 -8.93
C SER A 258 21.55 -6.27 -8.53
N SER A 259 22.80 -6.55 -8.87
CA SER A 259 23.92 -5.60 -8.73
C SER A 259 23.82 -4.41 -9.70
N LYS A 260 22.92 -4.50 -10.69
CA LYS A 260 22.68 -3.51 -11.74
C LYS A 260 21.24 -3.05 -11.77
N ASP A 261 21.03 -1.86 -12.32
CA ASP A 261 19.68 -1.35 -12.55
C ASP A 261 18.92 -2.23 -13.55
N ILE A 262 17.67 -2.56 -13.23
CA ILE A 262 16.81 -3.45 -14.02
C ILE A 262 15.87 -2.58 -14.88
N PRO A 263 15.82 -2.76 -16.21
CA PRO A 263 14.86 -2.04 -17.06
C PRO A 263 13.41 -2.28 -16.63
N LEU A 264 12.55 -1.25 -16.76
CA LEU A 264 11.11 -1.36 -16.46
C LEU A 264 10.46 -2.57 -17.16
N THR A 265 10.83 -2.82 -18.41
CA THR A 265 10.32 -3.96 -19.19
C THR A 265 10.59 -5.30 -18.52
N ASP A 266 11.76 -5.46 -17.92
CA ASP A 266 12.15 -6.72 -17.29
C ASP A 266 11.48 -6.86 -15.92
N MET A 267 11.33 -5.75 -15.19
CA MET A 267 10.54 -5.70 -13.94
C MET A 267 9.08 -6.13 -14.19
N VAL A 268 8.45 -5.54 -15.21
CA VAL A 268 7.08 -5.86 -15.62
C VAL A 268 6.97 -7.31 -16.08
N GLU A 269 7.91 -7.81 -16.89
CA GLU A 269 7.90 -9.20 -17.35
C GLU A 269 7.94 -10.20 -16.17
N ILE A 270 8.73 -9.91 -15.13
CA ILE A 270 8.82 -10.74 -13.94
C ILE A 270 7.52 -10.70 -13.14
N ALA A 271 6.97 -9.52 -12.90
CA ALA A 271 5.70 -9.36 -12.21
C ALA A 271 4.56 -10.12 -12.92
N GLU A 272 4.42 -9.93 -14.23
CA GLU A 272 3.41 -10.59 -15.06
C GLU A 272 3.59 -12.12 -15.10
N LYS A 273 4.84 -12.63 -15.08
CA LYS A 273 5.09 -14.07 -14.97
C LYS A 273 4.57 -14.64 -13.65
N LEU A 274 4.84 -13.96 -12.53
CA LEU A 274 4.37 -14.38 -11.21
C LEU A 274 2.85 -14.28 -11.09
N ILE A 275 2.26 -13.18 -11.56
CA ILE A 275 0.79 -12.99 -11.63
C ILE A 275 0.15 -14.08 -12.49
N LYS A 276 0.72 -14.42 -13.64
CA LYS A 276 0.17 -15.47 -14.50
C LYS A 276 0.25 -16.86 -13.87
N MET A 277 1.31 -17.12 -13.12
CA MET A 277 1.52 -18.38 -12.39
C MET A 277 0.53 -18.48 -11.22
N TYR A 278 0.48 -17.45 -10.37
CA TYR A 278 -0.23 -17.46 -9.11
C TYR A 278 -1.65 -16.87 -9.15
N GLY A 279 -2.04 -16.20 -10.22
CA GLY A 279 -3.28 -15.42 -10.27
C GLY A 279 -3.27 -14.24 -9.29
N ALA A 280 -4.44 -13.93 -8.75
CA ALA A 280 -4.63 -12.83 -7.82
C ALA A 280 -3.67 -12.92 -6.61
N ASP A 281 -3.10 -11.77 -6.26
CA ASP A 281 -2.24 -11.61 -5.08
C ASP A 281 -3.03 -11.59 -3.76
N ASN A 282 -2.35 -11.40 -2.64
CA ASN A 282 -2.97 -11.30 -1.31
C ASN A 282 -4.02 -10.19 -1.23
N GLY A 283 -3.88 -9.15 -2.06
CA GLY A 283 -4.82 -8.04 -2.17
C GLY A 283 -5.96 -8.32 -3.16
N GLY A 284 -5.98 -9.46 -3.85
CA GLY A 284 -6.99 -9.78 -4.86
C GLY A 284 -6.74 -9.14 -6.23
N THR A 285 -5.52 -8.66 -6.51
CA THR A 285 -5.18 -7.98 -7.77
C THR A 285 -4.53 -8.95 -8.76
N GLU A 286 -5.01 -8.96 -10.01
CA GLU A 286 -4.60 -9.91 -11.08
C GLU A 286 -3.77 -9.28 -12.22
N GLU A 287 -3.39 -8.00 -12.10
CA GLU A 287 -2.59 -7.28 -13.10
C GLU A 287 -1.80 -6.15 -12.44
N LEU A 288 -0.81 -5.58 -13.12
CA LEU A 288 -0.17 -4.34 -12.68
C LEU A 288 -1.06 -3.12 -13.02
N GLU A 289 -1.33 -2.28 -12.03
CA GLU A 289 -2.08 -1.04 -12.23
C GLU A 289 -1.16 0.05 -12.81
N ILE A 290 -1.73 1.00 -13.55
CA ILE A 290 -0.95 2.06 -14.24
C ILE A 290 -0.07 2.84 -13.27
N HIS A 291 -0.61 3.21 -12.11
CA HIS A 291 0.12 3.98 -11.10
C HIS A 291 1.36 3.23 -10.56
N GLU A 292 1.37 1.90 -10.63
CA GLU A 292 2.50 1.07 -10.19
C GLU A 292 3.60 1.03 -11.25
N LEU A 293 3.22 1.06 -12.53
CA LEU A 293 4.16 1.23 -13.63
C LEU A 293 4.86 2.59 -13.51
N ASP A 294 4.12 3.65 -13.17
CA ASP A 294 4.68 4.98 -12.93
C ASP A 294 5.69 4.95 -11.76
N LEU A 295 5.35 4.29 -10.64
CA LEU A 295 6.27 4.15 -9.49
C LEU A 295 7.57 3.43 -9.87
N LEU A 296 7.46 2.33 -10.62
CA LEU A 296 8.61 1.54 -11.08
C LEU A 296 9.47 2.28 -12.12
N GLU A 297 8.84 3.05 -13.01
CA GLU A 297 9.53 3.88 -14.00
C GLU A 297 10.27 5.03 -13.31
N GLU A 298 9.64 5.67 -12.34
CA GLU A 298 10.21 6.78 -11.56
C GLU A 298 11.17 6.35 -10.47
N ARG A 299 11.41 5.03 -10.29
CA ARG A 299 12.31 4.46 -9.28
C ARG A 299 11.91 4.82 -7.85
N LYS A 300 10.61 4.89 -7.58
CA LYS A 300 10.04 5.16 -6.26
C LYS A 300 9.69 3.88 -5.53
N ASN A 301 9.55 3.99 -4.21
CA ASN A 301 9.07 2.90 -3.37
C ASN A 301 7.76 2.31 -3.91
N TRP A 302 7.81 1.01 -4.21
CA TRP A 302 6.67 0.23 -4.67
C TRP A 302 6.53 -0.98 -3.75
N THR A 303 5.43 -1.01 -2.99
CA THR A 303 5.11 -2.08 -2.05
C THR A 303 4.95 -3.43 -2.73
N GLY A 304 4.64 -3.42 -4.03
CA GLY A 304 4.83 -4.59 -4.86
C GLY A 304 3.64 -5.53 -4.96
N ARG A 305 3.96 -6.81 -5.16
CA ARG A 305 3.00 -7.92 -5.17
C ARG A 305 3.42 -8.94 -4.13
N SER A 306 2.44 -9.53 -3.44
CA SER A 306 2.70 -10.59 -2.47
C SER A 306 1.69 -11.71 -2.56
N TRP A 307 2.18 -12.94 -2.44
CA TRP A 307 1.37 -14.14 -2.34
C TRP A 307 1.82 -14.92 -1.11
N GLY A 308 0.95 -15.03 -0.10
CA GLY A 308 1.15 -15.86 1.07
C GLY A 308 0.34 -17.15 0.91
N PHE A 309 0.98 -18.30 1.04
CA PHE A 309 0.36 -19.59 0.75
C PHE A 309 0.13 -20.41 2.01
N ASN A 310 -0.97 -21.17 2.03
CA ASN A 310 -1.24 -22.21 3.01
C ASN A 310 -0.76 -23.60 2.53
N GLU A 311 -1.04 -24.63 3.32
CA GLU A 311 -0.56 -26.00 3.08
C GLU A 311 -1.11 -26.65 1.80
N VAL A 312 -2.25 -26.16 1.29
CA VAL A 312 -2.84 -26.60 0.01
C VAL A 312 -2.50 -25.65 -1.14
N HIS A 313 -1.52 -24.76 -0.95
CA HIS A 313 -1.06 -23.81 -1.96
C HIS A 313 -2.17 -22.85 -2.44
N GLY A 314 -3.13 -22.54 -1.56
CA GLY A 314 -4.08 -21.43 -1.72
C GLY A 314 -3.59 -20.19 -0.97
N ILE A 315 -4.16 -19.02 -1.27
CA ILE A 315 -3.82 -17.79 -0.53
C ILE A 315 -4.23 -17.95 0.93
N TYR A 316 -3.27 -17.85 1.85
CA TYR A 316 -3.44 -18.04 3.29
C TYR A 316 -4.46 -17.07 3.89
N ASP A 317 -5.43 -17.61 4.64
CA ASP A 317 -6.43 -16.82 5.36
C ASP A 317 -6.05 -16.66 6.84
N VAL A 318 -5.64 -15.45 7.22
CA VAL A 318 -5.24 -15.12 8.60
C VAL A 318 -6.40 -15.26 9.60
N ASP A 319 -7.64 -15.12 9.14
CA ASP A 319 -8.84 -15.21 9.97
C ASP A 319 -9.35 -16.65 10.12
N ASN A 320 -8.81 -17.58 9.32
CA ASN A 320 -9.12 -19.00 9.43
C ASN A 320 -8.14 -19.71 10.39
N PRO A 321 -8.55 -20.03 11.64
CA PRO A 321 -7.65 -20.64 12.62
C PRO A 321 -7.23 -22.08 12.27
N ASN A 322 -7.80 -22.67 11.22
CA ASN A 322 -7.45 -24.01 10.77
C ASN A 322 -6.38 -24.02 9.68
N GLU A 323 -6.04 -22.85 9.12
CA GLU A 323 -4.99 -22.74 8.10
C GLU A 323 -3.65 -22.41 8.73
N GLN A 324 -2.57 -22.83 8.08
CA GLN A 324 -1.21 -22.46 8.48
C GLN A 324 -0.48 -21.79 7.34
N SER A 325 0.10 -20.62 7.61
CA SER A 325 0.95 -19.95 6.65
C SER A 325 2.22 -20.78 6.45
N THR A 326 2.51 -21.04 5.19
CA THR A 326 3.47 -22.05 4.77
C THR A 326 4.73 -21.39 4.21
N TYR A 327 4.53 -20.60 3.18
CA TYR A 327 5.57 -19.75 2.60
C TYR A 327 4.93 -18.55 1.92
N SER A 328 5.72 -17.55 1.56
CA SER A 328 5.26 -16.41 0.79
C SER A 328 6.28 -15.97 -0.25
N VAL A 329 5.78 -15.37 -1.32
CA VAL A 329 6.56 -14.77 -2.40
C VAL A 329 6.21 -13.30 -2.47
N TRP A 330 7.24 -12.45 -2.53
CA TRP A 330 7.10 -11.01 -2.54
C TRP A 330 7.95 -10.44 -3.65
N LEU A 331 7.38 -9.52 -4.40
CA LEU A 331 8.09 -8.71 -5.37
C LEU A 331 7.93 -7.26 -4.94
N SER A 332 9.00 -6.47 -4.84
CA SER A 332 8.92 -5.06 -4.43
C SER A 332 10.03 -4.21 -5.03
N TYR A 333 9.93 -2.89 -4.89
CA TYR A 333 11.01 -1.95 -5.19
C TYR A 333 11.24 -1.01 -4.01
N ASP A 334 12.47 -0.95 -3.50
CA ASP A 334 12.90 -0.02 -2.46
C ASP A 334 13.93 0.96 -3.02
N GLU A 335 13.62 2.25 -3.03
CA GLU A 335 14.49 3.30 -3.58
C GLU A 335 15.75 3.56 -2.73
N TYR A 336 15.70 3.25 -1.45
CA TYR A 336 16.79 3.46 -0.49
C TYR A 336 17.58 2.18 -0.19
N GLY A 337 17.02 1.02 -0.53
CA GLY A 337 17.56 -0.29 -0.24
C GLY A 337 18.10 -1.01 -1.48
N PHE A 338 17.61 -2.24 -1.67
CA PHE A 338 18.11 -3.18 -2.67
C PHE A 338 17.51 -2.99 -4.07
N GLY A 339 16.68 -1.95 -4.27
CA GLY A 339 15.95 -1.77 -5.52
C GLY A 339 14.89 -2.85 -5.72
N PHE A 340 14.74 -3.30 -6.97
CA PHE A 340 13.78 -4.34 -7.33
C PHE A 340 14.22 -5.70 -6.78
N THR A 341 13.36 -6.30 -5.96
CA THR A 341 13.70 -7.49 -5.17
C THR A 341 12.61 -8.55 -5.29
N LEU A 342 13.01 -9.81 -5.41
CA LEU A 342 12.15 -10.98 -5.24
C LEU A 342 12.53 -11.68 -3.93
N SER A 343 11.58 -11.81 -3.00
CA SER A 343 11.79 -12.50 -1.73
C SER A 343 10.89 -13.73 -1.62
N ILE A 344 11.45 -14.84 -1.16
CA ILE A 344 10.74 -16.09 -0.85
C ILE A 344 10.96 -16.42 0.62
N ILE A 345 9.91 -16.34 1.41
CA ILE A 345 9.96 -16.53 2.86
C ILE A 345 9.27 -17.85 3.19
N GLY A 346 10.04 -18.84 3.63
CA GLY A 346 9.51 -20.07 4.23
C GLY A 346 9.40 -19.94 5.73
N TYR A 347 8.23 -20.21 6.30
CA TYR A 347 8.03 -20.14 7.74
C TYR A 347 8.58 -21.40 8.44
N HIS A 348 8.31 -22.58 7.86
CA HIS A 348 8.86 -23.87 8.25
C HIS A 348 8.99 -24.77 7.01
N TYR A 349 9.95 -25.69 6.98
CA TYR A 349 10.07 -26.73 5.93
C TYR A 349 9.99 -26.19 4.49
N LEU A 350 10.65 -25.08 4.16
CA LEU A 350 10.54 -24.42 2.84
C LEU A 350 10.68 -25.41 1.66
N ARG A 351 11.57 -26.40 1.84
CA ARG A 351 11.84 -27.49 0.89
C ARG A 351 10.63 -28.36 0.56
N GLU A 352 9.79 -28.69 1.55
CA GLU A 352 8.62 -29.57 1.33
C GLU A 352 7.56 -28.90 0.44
N TYR A 353 7.56 -27.57 0.41
CA TYR A 353 6.58 -26.77 -0.35
C TYR A 353 7.02 -26.42 -1.77
N PHE A 354 8.29 -26.64 -2.06
CA PHE A 354 8.88 -26.49 -3.40
C PHE A 354 8.69 -27.72 -4.29
N VAL A 355 8.24 -28.84 -3.72
CA VAL A 355 8.17 -30.17 -4.37
C VAL A 355 6.75 -30.76 -4.31
N ALA A 356 5.70 -29.96 -4.16
CA ALA A 356 4.34 -30.50 -4.10
C ALA A 356 3.95 -31.14 -5.46
N GLU A 357 4.02 -32.48 -5.51
CA GLU A 357 3.53 -33.37 -6.58
C GLU A 357 2.00 -33.40 -6.70
#